data_AF-A0A661SFP7-F1
#
_entry.id   AF-A0A661SFP7-F1
#
_cell.length_a   1.000
_cell.length_b   1.000
_cell.length_c   1.000
_cell.angle_alpha   90.00
_cell.angle_beta   90.00
_cell.angle_gamma   90.00
#
_symmetry.space_group_name_H-M   'P 1'
#
loop_
_entity.id
_entity.type
_entity.pdbx_description
1 polymer ?
#
loop_
_entity_poly.entity_id
_entity_poly.type
_entity_poly.pdbx_seq_one_letter_code
_entity_poly.pdbx_strand_id
1 'polypeptide(L)'
;MSTLIVTMNGDIFLSQNFRIKSKFYNKNSRFFRYFSHHWQDKKYIHRSPIHMEVIDGKIWIQHDDTEDGVADDLLWAGVPREDIVLGFRHPEMRIHTGFATT
;
A
#
# COMPACT_ATOMS: atom_id res chain seq x y z
N MET A 1 -11.47 -11.80 2.52
CA MET A 1 -12.01 -11.52 1.16
C MET A 1 -10.86 -10.91 0.38
N SER A 2 -10.39 -11.56 -0.68
CA SER A 2 -9.07 -11.28 -1.27
C SER A 2 -9.01 -9.94 -2.03
N THR A 3 -8.03 -9.10 -1.69
CA THR A 3 -7.58 -7.99 -2.53
C THR A 3 -6.89 -8.58 -3.76
N LEU A 4 -7.32 -8.22 -4.96
CA LEU A 4 -6.58 -8.60 -6.17
C LEU A 4 -5.56 -7.52 -6.48
N ILE A 5 -4.28 -7.84 -6.37
CA ILE A 5 -3.20 -7.04 -6.95
C ILE A 5 -2.97 -7.48 -8.38
N VAL A 6 -3.22 -6.59 -9.35
CA VAL A 6 -2.76 -6.80 -10.73
C VAL A 6 -1.55 -5.91 -10.95
N THR A 7 -0.45 -6.47 -11.47
CA THR A 7 0.65 -5.68 -12.00
C THR A 7 0.67 -5.77 -13.53
N MET A 8 0.67 -4.63 -14.22
CA MET A 8 0.95 -4.56 -15.65
C MET A 8 1.93 -3.43 -15.90
N ASN A 9 3.08 -3.72 -16.51
CA ASN A 9 4.06 -2.70 -16.96
C ASN A 9 4.55 -1.73 -15.86
N GLY A 10 4.70 -2.20 -14.62
CA GLY A 10 5.15 -1.38 -13.48
C GLY A 10 4.05 -0.68 -12.70
N ASP A 11 2.78 -0.87 -13.08
CA ASP A 11 1.63 -0.36 -12.34
C ASP A 11 1.11 -1.41 -11.36
N ILE A 12 0.95 -1.06 -10.08
CA ILE A 12 0.22 -1.86 -9.08
C ILE A 12 -1.26 -1.44 -9.09
N PHE A 13 -2.18 -2.41 -9.19
CA PHE A 13 -3.62 -2.20 -9.11
C PHE A 13 -4.18 -2.99 -7.94
N LEU A 14 -4.61 -2.32 -6.87
CA LEU A 14 -5.35 -2.94 -5.76
C LEU A 14 -6.85 -2.86 -6.07
N SER A 15 -7.52 -4.00 -6.21
CA SER A 15 -8.98 -4.06 -6.31
C SER A 15 -9.57 -4.68 -5.05
N GLN A 16 -10.27 -3.86 -4.25
CA GLN A 16 -11.21 -4.33 -3.24
C GLN A 16 -12.64 -4.04 -3.71
N ASN A 17 -13.61 -4.87 -3.32
CA ASN A 17 -15.04 -4.74 -3.65
C ASN A 17 -15.74 -3.48 -3.08
N PHE A 18 -15.00 -2.47 -2.62
CA PHE A 18 -15.56 -1.17 -2.33
C PHE A 18 -15.58 -0.31 -3.59
N ARG A 19 -16.71 0.35 -3.81
CA ARG A 19 -17.07 1.23 -4.92
C ARG A 19 -16.21 2.51 -4.96
N ILE A 20 -14.89 2.36 -4.99
CA ILE A 20 -13.90 3.44 -4.85
C ILE A 20 -13.10 3.51 -6.15
N LYS A 21 -13.27 4.63 -6.86
CA LYS A 21 -12.45 5.01 -8.00
C LYS A 21 -11.53 6.15 -7.58
N SER A 22 -10.23 5.90 -7.53
CA SER A 22 -9.23 6.71 -8.27
C SER A 22 -7.80 6.24 -7.98
N LYS A 23 -7.01 6.26 -9.05
CA LYS A 23 -5.62 5.84 -9.17
C LYS A 23 -4.84 7.07 -9.65
N PHE A 24 -3.72 7.41 -9.02
CA PHE A 24 -2.73 8.32 -9.61
C PHE A 24 -1.41 7.57 -9.72
N TYR A 25 -1.17 6.98 -10.89
CA TYR A 25 0.17 6.61 -11.32
C TYR A 25 0.70 7.77 -12.17
N ASN A 26 1.75 8.42 -11.67
CA ASN A 26 2.70 9.13 -12.49
C ASN A 26 4.04 8.49 -12.17
N LYS A 27 4.76 8.03 -13.19
CA LYS A 27 6.15 7.55 -13.14
C LYS A 27 7.14 8.49 -12.42
N ASN A 28 6.75 9.74 -12.15
CA ASN A 28 7.49 10.72 -11.35
C ASN A 28 6.95 10.91 -9.92
N SER A 29 5.81 10.30 -9.57
CA SER A 29 5.19 10.42 -8.25
C SER A 29 5.72 9.32 -7.32
N ARG A 30 6.49 9.75 -6.33
CA ARG A 30 7.02 8.89 -5.27
C ARG A 30 5.97 8.47 -4.24
N PHE A 31 4.77 9.05 -4.24
CA PHE A 31 3.77 8.82 -3.18
C PHE A 31 2.50 8.16 -3.72
N PHE A 32 2.01 7.14 -3.02
CA PHE A 32 0.82 6.38 -3.35
C PHE A 32 -0.11 6.37 -2.15
N ARG A 33 -1.34 6.84 -2.32
CA ARG A 33 -2.36 6.79 -1.26
C ARG A 33 -3.63 6.20 -1.81
N TYR A 34 -4.15 5.20 -1.11
CA TYR A 34 -5.50 4.73 -1.34
C TYR A 34 -6.42 5.49 -0.41
N PHE A 35 -7.46 6.11 -0.96
CA PHE A 35 -8.48 6.77 -0.16
C PHE A 35 -9.84 6.11 -0.32
N SER A 36 -10.51 5.86 0.79
CA SER A 36 -11.91 5.49 0.85
C SER A 36 -12.77 6.72 1.11
N HIS A 37 -13.71 6.97 0.18
CA HIS A 37 -14.69 8.04 0.29
C HIS A 37 -16.08 7.51 0.05
N HIS A 38 -16.97 7.66 1.02
CA HIS A 38 -18.38 7.34 0.87
C HIS A 38 -19.22 8.04 1.94
N TRP A 39 -20.53 8.03 1.75
CA TRP A 39 -21.47 8.33 2.81
C TRP A 39 -21.79 7.05 3.57
N GLN A 40 -21.81 7.13 4.90
CA GLN A 40 -22.36 6.12 5.78
C GLN A 40 -23.40 6.83 6.65
N ASP A 41 -24.67 6.54 6.41
CA ASP A 41 -25.79 7.30 6.94
C ASP A 41 -25.62 8.82 6.70
N LYS A 42 -25.51 9.60 7.77
CA LYS A 42 -25.32 11.06 7.72
C LYS A 42 -23.86 11.51 7.86
N LYS A 43 -22.90 10.56 7.82
CA LYS A 43 -21.47 10.85 7.98
C LYS A 43 -20.75 10.66 6.65
N TYR A 44 -20.02 11.68 6.23
CA TYR A 44 -19.06 11.54 5.13
C TYR A 44 -17.79 10.89 5.66
N ILE A 45 -17.43 9.75 5.09
CA ILE A 45 -16.20 9.03 5.38
C ILE A 45 -15.15 9.46 4.36
N HIS A 46 -14.00 9.91 4.86
CA HIS A 46 -12.82 10.26 4.08
C HIS A 46 -11.59 9.75 4.84
N ARG A 47 -11.08 8.58 4.45
CA ARG A 47 -9.95 7.91 5.11
C ARG A 47 -8.95 7.40 4.08
N SER A 48 -7.68 7.33 4.45
CA SER A 48 -6.63 6.69 3.65
C SER A 48 -6.21 5.38 4.33
N PRO A 49 -6.84 4.22 4.07
CA PRO A 49 -6.47 2.98 4.75
C PRO A 49 -5.10 2.45 4.33
N ILE A 50 -4.56 2.87 3.18
CA ILE A 50 -3.19 2.52 2.76
C ILE A 50 -2.45 3.78 2.31
N HIS A 51 -1.22 3.95 2.78
CA HIS A 51 -0.27 4.95 2.32
C HIS A 51 1.07 4.27 2.06
N MET A 52 1.54 4.36 0.82
CA MET A 52 2.84 3.86 0.40
C MET A 52 3.67 4.96 -0.28
N GLU A 53 4.98 4.79 -0.30
CA GLU A 53 5.93 5.67 -0.96
C GLU A 53 7.00 4.85 -1.67
N VAL A 54 7.57 5.34 -2.76
CA VAL A 54 8.80 4.80 -3.36
C VAL A 54 9.95 5.71 -3.00
N ILE A 55 10.83 5.20 -2.13
CA ILE A 55 12.03 5.89 -1.64
C ILE A 55 13.21 5.00 -1.98
N ASP A 56 14.21 5.55 -2.66
CA ASP A 56 15.43 4.85 -3.05
C ASP A 56 15.19 3.50 -3.76
N GLY A 57 14.15 3.44 -4.59
CA GLY A 57 13.78 2.26 -5.38
C GLY A 57 12.98 1.20 -4.61
N LYS A 58 12.63 1.44 -3.34
CA LYS A 58 11.88 0.50 -2.49
C LYS A 58 10.49 1.00 -2.17
N ILE A 59 9.56 0.08 -1.94
CA ILE A 59 8.18 0.37 -1.56
C ILE A 59 8.10 0.48 -0.04
N TRP A 60 7.89 1.70 0.45
CA TRP A 60 7.68 2.02 1.85
C TRP A 60 6.19 2.00 2.17
N ILE A 61 5.75 1.09 3.04
CA ILE A 61 4.39 1.09 3.59
C ILE A 61 4.38 2.01 4.82
N GLN A 62 3.84 3.21 4.64
CA GLN A 62 3.78 4.25 5.68
C GLN A 62 2.55 4.11 6.59
N HIS A 63 1.47 3.53 6.06
CA HIS A 63 0.23 3.25 6.80
C HIS A 63 -0.51 2.10 6.14
N ASP A 64 -1.07 1.20 6.94
CA ASP A 64 -1.86 0.07 6.48
C ASP A 64 -2.91 -0.32 7.55
N ASP A 65 -4.18 -0.03 7.27
CA ASP A 65 -5.35 -0.40 8.08
C ASP A 65 -6.07 -1.63 7.51
N THR A 66 -5.43 -2.44 6.66
CA THR A 66 -6.03 -3.68 6.14
C THR A 66 -5.84 -4.86 7.11
N GLU A 67 -6.79 -5.80 7.09
CA GLU A 67 -6.74 -6.99 7.97
C GLU A 67 -5.60 -7.94 7.57
N ASP A 68 -5.45 -8.20 6.27
CA ASP A 68 -4.47 -9.16 5.73
C ASP A 68 -3.07 -8.51 5.52
N GLY A 69 -3.00 -7.17 5.41
CA GLY A 69 -1.77 -6.42 5.21
C GLY A 69 -1.34 -6.35 3.74
N VAL A 70 -1.08 -5.13 3.23
CA VAL A 70 -0.65 -4.89 1.84
C VAL A 70 0.74 -5.46 1.55
N ALA A 71 1.55 -5.74 2.59
CA ALA A 71 2.86 -6.36 2.43
C ALA A 71 2.76 -7.76 1.82
N ASP A 72 1.83 -8.59 2.28
CA ASP A 72 1.65 -9.96 1.77
C ASP A 72 1.15 -9.94 0.33
N ASP A 73 0.26 -9.01 0.02
CA ASP A 73 -0.21 -8.82 -1.33
C ASP A 73 0.93 -8.44 -2.31
N LEU A 74 1.88 -7.60 -1.88
CA LEU A 74 3.08 -7.24 -2.68
C LEU A 74 3.98 -8.46 -2.90
N LEU A 75 4.14 -9.31 -1.88
CA LEU A 75 4.90 -10.56 -2.01
C LEU A 75 4.25 -11.51 -3.03
N TRP A 76 2.92 -11.64 -2.99
CA TRP A 76 2.18 -12.42 -3.99
C TRP A 76 2.29 -11.86 -5.41
N ALA A 77 2.40 -10.54 -5.54
CA ALA A 77 2.67 -9.87 -6.81
C ALA A 77 4.13 -10.02 -7.30
N GLY A 78 4.98 -10.69 -6.54
CA GLY A 78 6.37 -10.97 -6.90
C GLY A 78 7.37 -9.89 -6.49
N VAL A 79 6.98 -8.93 -5.64
CA VAL A 79 7.91 -7.94 -5.08
C VAL A 79 8.79 -8.64 -4.02
N PRO A 80 10.13 -8.56 -4.11
CA PRO A 80 11.00 -9.15 -3.11
C PRO A 80 10.86 -8.48 -1.73
N ARG A 81 11.08 -9.22 -0.64
CA ARG A 81 10.99 -8.68 0.74
C ARG A 81 11.99 -7.54 0.96
N GLU A 82 13.16 -7.67 0.34
CA GLU A 82 14.24 -6.69 0.36
C GLU A 82 13.90 -5.39 -0.37
N ASP A 83 12.81 -5.34 -1.15
CA ASP A 83 12.34 -4.13 -1.81
C ASP A 83 11.12 -3.51 -1.14
N ILE A 84 10.70 -4.05 0.00
CA ILE A 84 9.57 -3.55 0.80
C ILE A 84 10.10 -3.08 2.15
N VAL A 85 9.72 -1.88 2.59
CA VAL A 85 10.04 -1.32 3.90
C VAL A 85 8.75 -1.10 4.68
N LEU A 86 8.65 -1.67 5.89
CA LEU A 86 7.55 -1.38 6.81
C LEU A 86 7.79 -0.02 7.49
N GLY A 87 7.53 1.06 6.77
CA GLY A 87 7.77 2.46 7.18
C GLY A 87 7.08 2.84 8.49
N PHE A 88 5.88 2.31 8.75
CA PHE A 88 5.14 2.50 10.00
C PHE A 88 5.81 1.87 11.23
N ARG A 89 6.81 1.00 11.07
CA ARG A 89 7.62 0.47 12.17
C ARG A 89 8.78 1.42 12.46
N HIS A 90 9.04 1.64 13.75
CA HIS A 90 10.20 2.42 14.21
C HIS A 90 11.50 1.86 13.58
N PRO A 91 12.46 2.71 13.16
CA PRO A 91 13.66 2.26 12.45
C PRO A 91 14.40 1.10 13.13
N GLU A 92 14.56 1.16 14.45
CA GLU A 92 15.23 0.11 15.24
C GLU A 92 14.49 -1.23 15.26
N MET A 93 13.18 -1.22 15.00
CA MET A 93 12.38 -2.45 14.97
C MET A 93 12.40 -3.12 13.59
N ARG A 94 12.82 -2.42 12.53
CA ARG A 94 12.75 -2.93 11.16
C ARG A 94 13.69 -4.12 10.92
N ILE A 95 14.80 -4.21 11.65
CA ILE A 95 15.71 -5.37 11.59
C ILE A 95 15.03 -6.68 11.99
N HIS A 96 13.91 -6.62 12.72
CA HIS A 96 13.19 -7.80 13.21
C HIS A 96 11.97 -8.15 12.36
N THR A 97 11.68 -7.42 11.29
CA THR A 97 10.46 -7.63 10.49
C THR A 97 10.63 -8.64 9.36
N GLY A 98 11.87 -8.95 8.97
CA GLY A 98 12.17 -9.77 7.79
C GLY A 98 11.98 -9.04 6.46
N PHE A 99 11.73 -7.74 6.50
CA PHE A 99 11.67 -6.83 5.35
C PHE A 99 12.91 -5.91 5.33
N ALA A 100 13.03 -5.04 4.32
CA ALA A 100 14.11 -4.06 4.28
C ALA A 100 14.02 -3.04 5.43
N THR A 101 15.18 -2.55 5.86
CA THR A 101 15.33 -1.56 6.93
C THR A 101 15.23 -0.12 6.44
N THR A 102 15.56 0.09 5.16
CA THR A 102 15.70 1.36 4.45
C THR A 102 15.44 1.13 2.98
#